data_AF-A0A8T4D948-F1
#
_entry.id   AF-A0A8T4D948-F1
#
_cell.length_a   1.000
_cell.length_b   1.000
_cell.length_c   1.000
_cell.angle_alpha   90.00
_cell.angle_beta   90.00
_cell.angle_gamma   90.00
#
_symmetry.space_group_name_H-M   'P 1'
#
loop_
_entity.id
_entity.type
_entity.pdbx_description
1 polymer ?
#
loop_
_entity_poly.entity_id
_entity_poly.type
_entity_poly.pdbx_seq_one_letter_code
_entity_poly.pdbx_strand_id
1 'polypeptide(L)'
;MTNSERKKHKEAALKAWKTIRREKRAKAAESTAKITSFISPESIKKIKHPEIIGLREDTVLPWRGNRIVLPFDKTPADIACGMFWEVRWAYGCPFDCSYCYLRGTMRGRMKPQYVRTELVLQALDEAFEKIKTPALFNSGELSDSLMNPTLMEPIVDKFEEQNLHKIYLLSKCGTKNIAFLADMPRKQVICGWSINASVVARLWEKCAAPPEGRIEAANLVSDAGYDTRVRIDPIFPIKDWRIYYGHLLNKILSKFTPNKIILGTPRGLWKTIKYAKEANADLEWTQFFAEDSSWGKKLAFELRKEIYTFFYDKLVSAGYPKSKISLCKETVTMWKALGLHLTLGQCNCYGAKNLN
;
A
#
# COMPACT_ATOMS: atom_id res chain seq x y z
N MET A 1 -32.82 -32.44 -21.63
CA MET A 1 -31.54 -31.79 -22.01
C MET A 1 -30.39 -32.75 -21.77
N THR A 2 -29.62 -33.02 -22.81
CA THR A 2 -28.39 -33.83 -22.74
C THR A 2 -27.29 -33.09 -21.97
N ASN A 3 -26.28 -33.82 -21.45
CA ASN A 3 -25.13 -33.21 -20.76
C ASN A 3 -24.37 -32.22 -21.67
N SER A 4 -24.38 -32.45 -22.98
CA SER A 4 -23.81 -31.56 -24.01
C SER A 4 -24.56 -30.22 -24.10
N GLU A 5 -25.90 -30.25 -24.10
CA GLU A 5 -26.73 -29.04 -24.15
C GLU A 5 -26.59 -28.19 -22.89
N ARG A 6 -26.50 -28.82 -21.71
CA ARG A 6 -26.24 -28.10 -20.43
C ARG A 6 -24.88 -27.41 -20.42
N LYS A 7 -23.85 -28.03 -21.00
CA LYS A 7 -22.51 -27.44 -21.10
C LYS A 7 -22.51 -26.22 -22.03
N LYS A 8 -23.12 -26.34 -23.21
CA LYS A 8 -23.29 -25.21 -24.15
C LYS A 8 -24.09 -24.06 -23.53
N HIS A 9 -25.15 -24.36 -22.78
CA HIS A 9 -25.94 -23.33 -22.08
C HIS A 9 -25.10 -22.60 -21.00
N LYS A 10 -24.29 -23.32 -20.22
CA LYS A 10 -23.38 -22.71 -19.24
C LYS A 10 -22.32 -21.83 -19.89
N GLU A 11 -21.72 -22.28 -20.98
CA GLU A 11 -20.72 -21.50 -21.74
C GLU A 11 -21.34 -20.24 -22.34
N ALA A 12 -22.54 -20.34 -22.92
CA ALA A 12 -23.29 -19.20 -23.43
C ALA A 12 -23.68 -18.21 -22.32
N ALA A 13 -24.14 -18.69 -21.17
CA ALA A 13 -24.46 -17.87 -20.01
C ALA A 13 -23.22 -17.16 -19.44
N LEU A 14 -22.08 -17.85 -19.37
CA LEU A 14 -20.81 -17.25 -18.93
C LEU A 14 -20.33 -16.18 -19.92
N LYS A 15 -20.45 -16.43 -21.23
CA LYS A 15 -20.10 -15.45 -22.27
C LYS A 15 -21.00 -14.21 -22.20
N ALA A 16 -22.32 -14.42 -22.08
CA ALA A 16 -23.29 -13.33 -21.93
C ALA A 16 -23.02 -12.50 -20.65
N TRP A 17 -22.75 -13.17 -19.52
CA TRP A 17 -22.40 -12.51 -18.27
C TRP A 17 -21.10 -11.69 -18.39
N LYS A 18 -20.06 -12.22 -19.05
CA LYS A 18 -18.82 -11.48 -19.33
C LYS A 18 -19.07 -10.24 -20.19
N THR A 19 -19.90 -10.34 -21.24
CA THR A 19 -20.26 -9.22 -22.10
C THR A 19 -21.02 -8.13 -21.35
N ILE A 20 -22.08 -8.51 -20.62
CA ILE A 20 -22.88 -7.57 -19.80
C ILE A 20 -21.99 -6.88 -18.76
N ARG A 21 -21.07 -7.62 -18.14
CA ARG A 21 -20.14 -7.07 -17.17
C ARG A 21 -19.16 -6.07 -17.79
N ARG A 22 -18.65 -6.35 -19.00
CA ARG A 22 -17.80 -5.43 -19.77
C ARG A 22 -18.54 -4.14 -20.12
N GLU A 23 -19.77 -4.24 -20.61
CA GLU A 23 -20.61 -3.07 -20.95
C GLU A 23 -20.93 -2.22 -19.72
N LYS A 24 -21.27 -2.86 -18.59
CA LYS A 24 -21.47 -2.16 -17.31
C LYS A 24 -20.19 -1.44 -16.84
N ARG A 25 -19.02 -2.07 -17.00
CA ARG A 25 -17.73 -1.43 -16.70
C ARG A 25 -17.47 -0.22 -17.60
N ALA A 26 -17.71 -0.35 -18.91
CA ALA A 26 -17.54 0.76 -19.85
C ALA A 26 -18.43 1.97 -19.50
N LYS A 27 -19.71 1.73 -19.18
CA LYS A 27 -20.65 2.79 -18.78
C LYS A 27 -20.28 3.43 -17.43
N ALA A 28 -19.81 2.62 -16.48
CA ALA A 28 -19.29 3.10 -15.20
C ALA A 28 -18.01 3.92 -15.38
N ALA A 29 -17.13 3.52 -16.30
CA ALA A 29 -15.91 4.25 -16.63
C ALA A 29 -16.20 5.62 -17.26
N GLU A 30 -17.13 5.68 -18.22
CA GLU A 30 -17.56 6.95 -18.83
C GLU A 30 -18.17 7.91 -17.80
N SER A 31 -19.01 7.39 -16.90
CA SER A 31 -19.62 8.18 -15.83
C SER A 31 -18.56 8.66 -14.81
N THR A 32 -17.59 7.81 -14.49
CA THR A 32 -16.47 8.16 -13.60
C THR A 32 -15.62 9.26 -14.23
N ALA A 33 -15.28 9.15 -15.52
CA ALA A 33 -14.47 10.14 -16.23
C ALA A 33 -15.07 11.56 -16.19
N LYS A 34 -16.42 11.68 -16.26
CA LYS A 34 -17.13 12.96 -16.20
C LYS A 34 -17.04 13.67 -14.83
N ILE A 35 -16.87 12.92 -13.74
CA ILE A 35 -16.87 13.44 -12.35
C ILE A 35 -15.45 13.47 -11.77
N THR A 36 -14.49 12.84 -12.45
CA THR A 36 -13.11 12.71 -11.98
C THR A 36 -12.35 14.03 -12.07
N SER A 37 -11.82 14.50 -10.94
CA SER A 37 -10.90 15.63 -10.90
C SER A 37 -9.51 15.17 -11.31
N PHE A 38 -9.00 15.69 -12.43
CA PHE A 38 -7.66 15.38 -12.91
C PHE A 38 -6.60 16.38 -12.44
N ILE A 39 -5.41 15.89 -12.12
CA ILE A 39 -4.21 16.66 -11.79
C ILE A 39 -3.15 16.48 -12.90
N SER A 40 -2.42 17.55 -13.23
CA SER A 40 -1.37 17.49 -14.26
C SER A 40 -0.09 16.79 -13.77
N PRO A 41 0.70 16.15 -14.66
CA PRO A 41 1.99 15.57 -14.29
C PRO A 41 2.97 16.57 -13.65
N GLU A 42 2.96 17.83 -14.08
CA GLU A 42 3.82 18.89 -13.52
C GLU A 42 3.46 19.19 -12.07
N SER A 43 2.16 19.15 -11.75
CA SER A 43 1.66 19.38 -10.41
C SER A 43 1.95 18.19 -9.51
N ILE A 44 1.77 16.95 -10.00
CA ILE A 44 2.00 15.75 -9.20
C ILE A 44 3.49 15.49 -8.89
N LYS A 45 4.40 15.88 -9.81
CA LYS A 45 5.85 15.83 -9.58
C LYS A 45 6.28 16.67 -8.38
N LYS A 46 5.67 17.85 -8.22
CA LYS A 46 6.04 18.84 -7.18
C LYS A 46 5.66 18.41 -5.77
N ILE A 47 4.86 17.35 -5.60
CA ILE A 47 4.47 16.86 -4.28
C ILE A 47 5.69 16.28 -3.57
N LYS A 48 5.93 16.77 -2.36
CA LYS A 48 7.06 16.41 -1.51
C LYS A 48 6.58 15.69 -0.26
N HIS A 49 7.30 14.65 0.15
CA HIS A 49 7.06 13.95 1.41
C HIS A 49 7.27 14.93 2.59
N PRO A 50 6.55 14.77 3.73
CA PRO A 50 6.57 15.73 4.83
C PRO A 50 7.96 16.12 5.34
N GLU A 51 8.89 15.17 5.37
CA GLU A 51 10.24 15.29 5.96
C GLU A 51 11.36 15.64 4.96
N ILE A 52 11.05 15.97 3.69
CA ILE A 52 12.12 16.42 2.78
C ILE A 52 12.55 17.84 3.18
N ILE A 53 13.69 17.94 3.87
CA ILE A 53 14.44 19.17 4.14
C ILE A 53 15.79 19.02 3.43
N GLY A 54 15.97 19.73 2.30
CA GLY A 54 17.17 19.62 1.46
C GLY A 54 17.07 18.52 0.41
N LEU A 55 17.23 18.90 -0.86
CA LEU A 55 17.32 17.96 -1.96
C LEU A 55 18.77 17.46 -2.05
N ARG A 56 18.97 16.15 -2.20
CA ARG A 56 19.95 15.68 -3.19
C ARG A 56 19.27 15.86 -4.54
N GLU A 57 19.43 17.04 -5.12
CA GLU A 57 19.14 17.21 -6.55
C GLU A 57 20.13 16.30 -7.30
N ASP A 58 19.62 15.60 -8.31
CA ASP A 58 20.38 14.93 -9.36
C ASP A 58 20.99 13.55 -9.05
N THR A 59 20.16 12.50 -9.06
CA THR A 59 20.67 11.15 -9.42
C THR A 59 19.85 10.38 -10.45
N VAL A 60 18.68 10.86 -10.88
CA VAL A 60 17.90 10.21 -11.94
C VAL A 60 17.60 11.21 -13.05
N LEU A 61 18.22 10.98 -14.21
CA LEU A 61 18.09 11.82 -15.41
C LEU A 61 16.62 12.18 -15.67
N PRO A 62 16.30 13.45 -15.96
CA PRO A 62 14.93 13.85 -16.25
C PRO A 62 14.49 13.26 -17.60
N TRP A 63 13.52 12.35 -17.58
CA TRP A 63 12.71 12.00 -18.77
C TRP A 63 11.25 12.41 -18.60
N ARG A 64 10.46 12.41 -19.69
CA ARG A 64 9.07 12.91 -19.67
C ARG A 64 8.21 12.15 -18.65
N GLY A 65 8.36 10.83 -18.56
CA GLY A 65 7.76 9.97 -17.54
C GLY A 65 8.23 10.19 -16.09
N ASN A 66 9.36 10.88 -15.86
CA ASN A 66 9.94 11.21 -14.54
C ASN A 66 9.13 12.29 -13.76
N ARG A 67 7.83 12.40 -14.07
CA ARG A 67 6.83 13.22 -13.37
C ARG A 67 5.80 12.35 -12.65
N ILE A 68 5.56 11.14 -13.17
CA ILE A 68 4.59 10.17 -12.67
C ILE A 68 5.32 8.97 -12.04
N VAL A 69 6.38 8.48 -12.69
CA VAL A 69 7.23 7.41 -12.16
C VAL A 69 8.50 8.04 -11.61
N LEU A 70 8.71 7.96 -10.30
CA LEU A 70 9.81 8.64 -9.60
C LEU A 70 10.45 7.70 -8.56
N PRO A 71 11.77 7.76 -8.33
CA PRO A 71 12.36 7.09 -7.19
C PRO A 71 11.85 7.73 -5.89
N PHE A 72 11.53 6.90 -4.91
CA PHE A 72 11.48 7.29 -3.51
C PHE A 72 12.86 7.03 -2.90
N ASP A 73 13.60 8.08 -2.60
CA ASP A 73 14.99 8.04 -2.11
C ASP A 73 15.20 8.96 -0.90
N LYS A 74 14.10 9.35 -0.25
CA LYS A 74 14.06 10.45 0.72
C LYS A 74 14.34 10.03 2.15
N THR A 75 14.55 8.73 2.38
CA THR A 75 14.68 8.20 3.74
C THR A 75 16.09 8.48 4.30
N PRO A 76 16.20 8.99 5.54
CA PRO A 76 17.47 9.20 6.22
C PRO A 76 18.30 7.93 6.33
N ALA A 77 19.63 8.08 6.36
CA ALA A 77 20.56 6.95 6.38
C ALA A 77 20.42 6.03 7.60
N ASP A 78 19.94 6.56 8.73
CA ASP A 78 19.69 5.82 9.97
C ASP A 78 18.32 5.11 10.01
N ILE A 79 17.54 5.20 8.94
CA ILE A 79 16.28 4.48 8.76
C ILE A 79 16.46 3.37 7.72
N ALA A 80 16.07 2.16 8.09
CA ALA A 80 16.20 0.94 7.29
C ALA A 80 15.12 0.80 6.19
N CYS A 81 14.96 1.83 5.36
CA CYS A 81 14.06 1.84 4.21
C CYS A 81 14.74 2.51 3.02
N GLY A 82 15.26 1.70 2.10
CA GLY A 82 15.92 2.20 0.89
C GLY A 82 14.98 2.49 -0.28
N MET A 83 15.56 2.59 -1.47
CA MET A 83 14.89 3.10 -2.66
C MET A 83 13.86 2.12 -3.22
N PHE A 84 12.73 2.67 -3.71
CA PHE A 84 11.75 1.98 -4.56
C PHE A 84 11.13 2.96 -5.55
N TRP A 85 10.43 2.47 -6.58
CA TRP A 85 9.77 3.35 -7.54
C TRP A 85 8.34 3.67 -7.10
N GLU A 86 7.94 4.93 -7.18
CA GLU A 86 6.57 5.38 -6.99
C GLU A 86 5.87 5.42 -8.34
N VAL A 87 4.61 4.97 -8.39
CA VAL A 87 3.69 5.29 -9.50
C VAL A 87 2.69 6.31 -8.98
N ARG A 88 2.93 7.58 -9.28
CA ARG A 88 2.06 8.69 -8.88
C ARG A 88 0.87 8.80 -9.83
N TRP A 89 0.01 7.79 -9.83
CA TRP A 89 -1.20 7.75 -10.65
C TRP A 89 -2.33 8.63 -10.06
N ALA A 90 -2.27 8.88 -8.75
CA ALA A 90 -3.25 9.69 -8.05
C ALA A 90 -2.64 10.43 -6.85
N TYR A 91 -3.41 11.40 -6.37
CA TYR A 91 -3.15 12.27 -5.23
C TYR A 91 -4.39 12.31 -4.36
N GLY A 92 -4.24 12.25 -3.05
CA GLY A 92 -5.38 12.25 -2.12
C GLY A 92 -5.81 10.84 -1.76
N CYS A 93 -6.74 10.76 -0.82
CA CYS A 93 -7.33 9.50 -0.38
C CYS A 93 -8.76 9.78 0.12
N PRO A 94 -9.75 8.94 -0.21
CA PRO A 94 -11.11 9.11 0.27
C PRO A 94 -11.27 8.74 1.76
N PHE A 95 -10.24 8.19 2.39
CA PHE A 95 -10.27 7.82 3.80
C PHE A 95 -9.82 8.96 4.70
N ASP A 96 -10.33 8.94 5.93
CA ASP A 96 -10.12 10.01 6.91
C ASP A 96 -9.36 9.48 8.13
N CYS A 97 -8.26 8.76 7.90
CA CYS A 97 -7.47 8.23 9.01
C CYS A 97 -6.83 9.37 9.81
N SER A 98 -6.90 9.31 11.14
CA SER A 98 -6.39 10.36 12.03
C SER A 98 -4.87 10.53 11.94
N TYR A 99 -4.15 9.41 11.83
CA TYR A 99 -2.68 9.35 11.75
C TYR A 99 -2.12 9.44 10.31
N CYS A 100 -2.95 9.78 9.32
CA CYS A 100 -2.55 9.67 7.92
C CYS A 100 -1.43 10.65 7.57
N TYR A 101 -0.24 10.14 7.22
CA TYR A 101 0.88 10.98 6.82
C TYR A 101 0.58 11.83 5.57
N LEU A 102 -0.36 11.38 4.71
CA LEU A 102 -0.79 12.14 3.54
C LEU A 102 -1.36 13.52 3.92
N ARG A 103 -1.93 13.71 5.12
CA ARG A 103 -2.34 15.06 5.57
C ARG A 103 -1.17 16.03 5.56
N GLY A 104 0.00 15.56 6.01
CA GLY A 104 1.24 16.32 5.96
C GLY A 104 1.75 16.54 4.55
N THR A 105 1.74 15.48 3.72
CA THR A 105 2.20 15.50 2.32
C THR A 105 1.37 16.48 1.48
N MET A 106 0.06 16.51 1.74
CA MET A 106 -0.95 17.20 0.94
C MET A 106 -1.38 18.53 1.54
N ARG A 107 -0.79 18.91 2.68
CA ARG A 107 -1.14 20.13 3.41
C ARG A 107 -2.66 20.24 3.67
N GLY A 108 -3.24 19.13 4.15
CA GLY A 108 -4.67 19.01 4.42
C GLY A 108 -5.56 18.76 3.20
N ARG A 109 -5.06 18.88 1.96
CA ARG A 109 -5.85 18.70 0.73
C ARG A 109 -6.03 17.22 0.36
N MET A 110 -6.81 16.50 1.17
CA MET A 110 -6.98 15.04 1.08
C MET A 110 -7.91 14.57 -0.05
N LYS A 111 -8.71 15.47 -0.65
CA LYS A 111 -9.66 15.10 -1.72
C LYS A 111 -8.92 14.41 -2.88
N PRO A 112 -9.34 13.19 -3.29
CA PRO A 112 -8.74 12.49 -4.41
C PRO A 112 -8.74 13.29 -5.72
N GLN A 113 -7.60 13.28 -6.40
CA GLN A 113 -7.35 13.76 -7.75
C GLN A 113 -6.50 12.71 -8.48
N TYR A 114 -6.67 12.61 -9.79
CA TYR A 114 -6.11 11.51 -10.58
C TYR A 114 -5.28 12.06 -11.74
N VAL A 115 -4.23 11.36 -12.13
CA VAL A 115 -3.57 11.62 -13.41
C VAL A 115 -4.37 10.90 -14.49
N ARG A 116 -4.50 11.52 -15.67
CA ARG A 116 -5.13 10.84 -16.83
C ARG A 116 -4.44 9.51 -17.07
N THR A 117 -5.21 8.43 -17.18
CA THR A 117 -4.66 7.07 -17.29
C THR A 117 -3.72 6.93 -18.46
N GLU A 118 -4.01 7.57 -19.60
CA GLU A 118 -3.17 7.53 -20.80
C GLU A 118 -1.75 8.06 -20.52
N LEU A 119 -1.64 9.11 -19.70
CA LEU A 119 -0.33 9.68 -19.31
C LEU A 119 0.40 8.76 -18.33
N VAL A 120 -0.33 8.05 -17.47
CA VAL A 120 0.27 7.04 -16.56
C VAL A 120 0.83 5.88 -17.38
N LEU A 121 0.08 5.38 -18.36
CA LEU A 121 0.51 4.30 -19.24
C LEU A 121 1.76 4.68 -20.06
N GLN A 122 1.78 5.88 -20.65
CA GLN A 122 2.96 6.41 -21.35
C GLN A 122 4.18 6.54 -20.43
N ALA A 123 3.99 6.98 -19.19
CA ALA A 123 5.08 7.05 -18.23
C ALA A 123 5.62 5.67 -17.83
N LEU A 124 4.77 4.64 -17.81
CA LEU A 124 5.18 3.26 -17.57
C LEU A 124 5.95 2.69 -18.77
N ASP A 125 5.53 2.98 -20.01
CA ASP A 125 6.28 2.60 -21.22
C ASP A 125 7.73 3.13 -21.16
N GLU A 126 7.88 4.43 -20.90
CA GLU A 126 9.21 5.03 -20.75
C GLU A 126 10.01 4.43 -19.59
N ALA A 127 9.33 4.08 -18.48
CA ALA A 127 9.97 3.50 -17.31
C ALA A 127 10.47 2.07 -17.57
N PHE A 128 9.67 1.22 -18.22
CA PHE A 128 10.04 -0.15 -18.58
C PHE A 128 11.18 -0.16 -19.61
N GLU A 129 11.23 0.82 -20.50
CA GLU A 129 12.36 0.99 -21.41
C GLU A 129 13.64 1.37 -20.65
N LYS A 130 13.57 2.23 -19.63
CA LYS A 130 14.78 2.80 -19.00
C LYS A 130 15.29 2.02 -17.81
N ILE A 131 14.41 1.39 -17.04
CA ILE A 131 14.76 0.67 -15.82
C ILE A 131 15.11 -0.76 -16.22
N LYS A 132 16.39 -1.03 -16.49
CA LYS A 132 16.83 -2.37 -16.96
C LYS A 132 17.01 -3.41 -15.86
N THR A 133 16.76 -3.05 -14.59
CA THR A 133 16.89 -3.96 -13.44
C THR A 133 15.53 -4.27 -12.85
N PRO A 134 15.28 -5.51 -12.36
CA PRO A 134 14.01 -5.84 -11.74
C PRO A 134 13.69 -4.86 -10.61
N ALA A 135 12.44 -4.39 -10.60
CA ALA A 135 12.03 -3.28 -9.76
C ALA A 135 10.58 -3.44 -9.31
N LEU A 136 10.30 -2.97 -8.09
CA LEU A 136 8.96 -2.87 -7.56
C LEU A 136 8.47 -1.43 -7.60
N PHE A 137 7.27 -1.26 -8.16
CA PHE A 137 6.59 0.01 -8.36
C PHE A 137 5.44 0.11 -7.36
N ASN A 138 5.49 1.09 -6.46
CA ASN A 138 4.49 1.30 -5.42
C ASN A 138 3.45 2.33 -5.88
N SER A 139 2.20 1.93 -6.02
CA SER A 139 1.08 2.82 -6.37
C SER A 139 0.41 3.49 -5.16
N GLY A 140 0.81 3.12 -3.94
CA GLY A 140 0.16 3.51 -2.69
C GLY A 140 0.87 4.60 -1.88
N GLU A 141 1.94 5.22 -2.37
CA GLU A 141 2.70 6.21 -1.58
C GLU A 141 2.01 7.59 -1.49
N LEU A 142 1.21 7.98 -2.49
CA LEU A 142 0.48 9.26 -2.50
C LEU A 142 -1.05 9.11 -2.54
N SER A 143 -1.56 7.89 -2.49
CA SER A 143 -2.98 7.56 -2.54
C SER A 143 -3.23 6.14 -2.04
N ASP A 144 -4.49 5.73 -1.92
CA ASP A 144 -4.83 4.32 -1.74
C ASP A 144 -4.93 3.62 -3.10
N SER A 145 -4.23 2.51 -3.29
CA SER A 145 -4.09 1.88 -4.61
C SER A 145 -5.40 1.39 -5.21
N LEU A 146 -6.41 1.07 -4.39
CA LEU A 146 -7.68 0.51 -4.86
C LEU A 146 -8.86 1.48 -4.72
N MET A 147 -8.59 2.76 -4.41
CA MET A 147 -9.67 3.76 -4.25
C MET A 147 -10.45 4.02 -5.55
N ASN A 148 -9.85 3.76 -6.72
CA ASN A 148 -10.50 3.86 -8.01
C ASN A 148 -10.12 2.66 -8.92
N PRO A 149 -10.85 1.53 -8.80
CA PRO A 149 -10.57 0.32 -9.58
C PRO A 149 -10.57 0.55 -11.10
N THR A 150 -11.46 1.42 -11.60
CA THR A 150 -11.57 1.75 -13.02
C THR A 150 -10.28 2.30 -13.61
N LEU A 151 -9.56 3.14 -12.85
CA LEU A 151 -8.29 3.72 -13.30
C LEU A 151 -7.11 2.80 -13.00
N MET A 152 -7.21 1.96 -11.97
CA MET A 152 -6.13 1.04 -11.58
C MET A 152 -6.08 -0.22 -12.46
N GLU A 153 -7.22 -0.72 -12.94
CA GLU A 153 -7.29 -1.90 -13.83
C GLU A 153 -6.36 -1.79 -15.05
N PRO A 154 -6.41 -0.73 -15.89
CA PRO A 154 -5.48 -0.59 -17.01
C PRO A 154 -4.03 -0.40 -16.57
N ILE A 155 -3.77 0.19 -15.39
CA ILE A 155 -2.40 0.36 -14.87
C ILE A 155 -1.81 -1.01 -14.52
N VAL A 156 -2.55 -1.89 -13.86
CA VAL A 156 -2.05 -3.24 -13.55
C VAL A 156 -1.97 -4.12 -14.79
N ASP A 157 -2.85 -3.94 -15.78
CA ASP A 157 -2.77 -4.62 -17.08
C ASP A 157 -1.47 -4.28 -17.80
N LYS A 158 -1.04 -3.01 -17.73
CA LYS A 158 0.22 -2.56 -18.32
C LYS A 158 1.43 -3.32 -17.80
N PHE A 159 1.41 -3.73 -16.53
CA PHE A 159 2.50 -4.52 -15.97
C PHE A 159 2.55 -5.95 -16.54
N GLU A 160 1.46 -6.51 -17.04
CA GLU A 160 1.46 -7.86 -17.66
C GLU A 160 2.01 -7.87 -19.09
N GLU A 161 2.25 -6.72 -19.72
CA GLU A 161 2.91 -6.61 -21.03
C GLU A 161 4.42 -6.92 -20.98
N GLN A 162 4.96 -7.08 -19.78
CA GLN A 162 6.37 -7.36 -19.50
C GLN A 162 6.51 -8.32 -18.32
N ASN A 163 7.71 -8.84 -18.06
CA ASN A 163 7.95 -9.84 -16.99
C ASN A 163 9.06 -9.45 -15.99
N LEU A 164 9.65 -8.27 -16.12
CA LEU A 164 10.80 -7.80 -15.33
C LEU A 164 10.39 -7.05 -14.05
N HIS A 165 9.36 -6.21 -14.13
CA HIS A 165 8.94 -5.30 -13.08
C HIS A 165 7.63 -5.75 -12.46
N LYS A 166 7.44 -5.48 -11.17
CA LYS A 166 6.16 -5.71 -10.50
C LYS A 166 5.58 -4.42 -9.97
N ILE A 167 4.25 -4.38 -9.84
CA ILE A 167 3.54 -3.32 -9.12
C ILE A 167 3.08 -3.84 -7.76
N TYR A 168 3.29 -3.04 -6.72
CA TYR A 168 2.78 -3.26 -5.38
C TYR A 168 1.60 -2.33 -5.12
N LEU A 169 0.44 -2.94 -4.93
CA LEU A 169 -0.78 -2.27 -4.50
C LEU A 169 -0.84 -2.35 -2.97
N LEU A 170 -1.03 -1.22 -2.28
CA LEU A 170 -1.35 -1.20 -0.86
C LEU A 170 -2.70 -0.51 -0.67
N SER A 171 -3.61 -1.17 0.04
CA SER A 171 -4.97 -0.64 0.23
C SER A 171 -5.59 -0.90 1.60
N LYS A 172 -6.57 -0.06 1.95
CA LYS A 172 -7.54 -0.26 3.04
C LYS A 172 -8.97 -0.51 2.54
N CYS A 173 -9.16 -0.70 1.24
CA CYS A 173 -10.45 -1.08 0.67
C CYS A 173 -10.85 -2.52 1.07
N GLY A 174 -12.16 -2.75 1.07
CA GLY A 174 -12.74 -4.08 1.23
C GLY A 174 -13.08 -4.73 -0.12
N THR A 175 -13.94 -5.74 -0.09
CA THR A 175 -14.26 -6.61 -1.24
C THR A 175 -14.87 -5.88 -2.44
N LYS A 176 -15.53 -4.73 -2.22
CA LYS A 176 -16.16 -3.93 -3.29
C LYS A 176 -15.19 -3.41 -4.34
N ASN A 177 -13.90 -3.27 -4.01
CA ASN A 177 -12.91 -2.63 -4.86
C ASN A 177 -11.97 -3.62 -5.58
N ILE A 178 -12.09 -4.92 -5.32
CA ILE A 178 -11.12 -5.92 -5.81
C ILE A 178 -11.61 -6.74 -7.01
N ALA A 179 -12.80 -6.46 -7.53
CA ALA A 179 -13.43 -7.30 -8.55
C ALA A 179 -12.52 -7.56 -9.76
N PHE A 180 -11.83 -6.52 -10.27
CA PHE A 180 -10.91 -6.63 -11.40
C PHE A 180 -9.65 -7.47 -11.10
N LEU A 181 -9.27 -7.61 -9.83
CA LEU A 181 -8.18 -8.49 -9.39
C LEU A 181 -8.69 -9.92 -9.32
N ALA A 182 -9.81 -10.15 -8.64
CA ALA A 182 -10.38 -11.48 -8.45
C ALA A 182 -10.79 -12.16 -9.78
N ASP A 183 -11.21 -11.39 -10.79
CA ASP A 183 -11.63 -11.94 -12.08
C ASP A 183 -10.48 -12.33 -13.01
N MET A 184 -9.33 -11.66 -12.89
CA MET A 184 -8.22 -11.76 -13.83
C MET A 184 -6.90 -11.70 -13.05
N PRO A 185 -6.39 -12.86 -12.58
CA PRO A 185 -5.09 -12.95 -11.92
C PRO A 185 -3.96 -12.40 -12.81
N ARG A 186 -3.00 -11.71 -12.18
CA ARG A 186 -1.87 -11.04 -12.85
C ARG A 186 -0.56 -11.40 -12.12
N LYS A 187 0.48 -11.80 -12.87
CA LYS A 187 1.74 -12.31 -12.30
C LYS A 187 2.69 -11.21 -11.82
N GLN A 188 2.59 -10.03 -12.42
CA GLN A 188 3.41 -8.86 -12.12
C GLN A 188 2.76 -7.95 -11.06
N VAL A 189 1.71 -8.40 -10.39
CA VAL A 189 0.98 -7.63 -9.37
C VAL A 189 1.13 -8.29 -8.00
N ILE A 190 1.51 -7.47 -7.02
CA ILE A 190 1.58 -7.84 -5.61
C ILE A 190 0.48 -7.06 -4.88
N CYS A 191 -0.36 -7.75 -4.11
CA CYS A 191 -1.50 -7.15 -3.43
C CYS A 191 -1.29 -7.09 -1.92
N GLY A 192 -1.19 -5.88 -1.37
CA GLY A 192 -1.01 -5.61 0.04
C GLY A 192 -2.26 -5.00 0.69
N TRP A 193 -2.61 -5.46 1.88
CA TRP A 193 -3.63 -4.83 2.72
C TRP A 193 -3.05 -4.21 3.97
N SER A 194 -3.40 -2.96 4.24
CA SER A 194 -3.17 -2.34 5.54
C SER A 194 -4.28 -2.77 6.49
N ILE A 195 -3.94 -3.57 7.49
CA ILE A 195 -4.91 -4.17 8.43
C ILE A 195 -4.45 -3.83 9.85
N ASN A 196 -5.36 -3.24 10.63
CA ASN A 196 -5.12 -2.89 12.02
C ASN A 196 -6.09 -3.64 12.93
N ALA A 197 -5.84 -3.62 14.24
CA ALA A 197 -6.80 -4.16 15.19
C ALA A 197 -8.14 -3.42 15.11
N SER A 198 -9.28 -4.12 15.21
CA SER A 198 -10.61 -3.52 15.00
C SER A 198 -10.91 -2.37 15.96
N VAL A 199 -10.37 -2.38 17.17
CA VAL A 199 -10.48 -1.25 18.13
C VAL A 199 -9.73 -0.02 17.61
N VAL A 200 -8.50 -0.19 17.15
CA VAL A 200 -7.68 0.90 16.57
C VAL A 200 -8.31 1.46 15.30
N ALA A 201 -8.79 0.59 14.41
CA ALA A 201 -9.46 1.01 13.18
C ALA A 201 -10.71 1.84 13.46
N ARG A 202 -11.49 1.48 14.49
CA ARG A 202 -12.68 2.22 14.91
C ARG A 202 -12.34 3.62 15.44
N LEU A 203 -11.24 3.75 16.18
CA LEU A 203 -10.78 5.04 16.69
C LEU A 203 -10.30 5.94 15.55
N TRP A 204 -9.45 5.42 14.66
CA TRP A 204 -8.60 6.27 13.83
C TRP A 204 -8.59 5.97 12.33
N GLU A 205 -9.41 5.06 11.81
CA GLU A 205 -9.48 4.74 10.37
C GLU A 205 -10.86 5.01 9.77
N LYS A 206 -11.41 6.21 10.00
CA LYS A 206 -12.69 6.64 9.44
C LYS A 206 -12.73 6.51 7.91
N CYS A 207 -13.89 6.16 7.39
CA CYS A 207 -14.19 5.96 5.96
C CYS A 207 -13.45 4.81 5.25
N ALA A 208 -12.48 4.15 5.90
CA ALA A 208 -11.87 2.93 5.38
C ALA A 208 -12.77 1.72 5.63
N ALA A 209 -12.57 0.62 4.88
CA ALA A 209 -13.29 -0.62 5.16
C ALA A 209 -12.90 -1.15 6.56
N PRO A 210 -13.80 -1.82 7.30
CA PRO A 210 -13.43 -2.45 8.57
C PRO A 210 -12.35 -3.52 8.35
N PRO A 211 -11.48 -3.81 9.34
CA PRO A 211 -10.42 -4.82 9.19
C PRO A 211 -10.89 -6.17 8.69
N GLU A 212 -12.05 -6.65 9.14
CA GLU A 212 -12.66 -7.90 8.67
C GLU A 212 -12.92 -7.89 7.17
N GLY A 213 -13.43 -6.77 6.62
CA GLY A 213 -13.66 -6.62 5.18
C GLY A 213 -12.36 -6.52 4.37
N ARG A 214 -11.26 -6.05 4.99
CA ARG A 214 -9.93 -6.04 4.37
C ARG A 214 -9.30 -7.43 4.37
N ILE A 215 -9.45 -8.19 5.45
CA ILE A 215 -9.02 -9.59 5.54
C ILE A 215 -9.73 -10.43 4.48
N GLU A 216 -11.04 -10.26 4.34
CA GLU A 216 -11.82 -10.97 3.31
C GLU A 216 -11.37 -10.60 1.89
N ALA A 217 -11.13 -9.31 1.63
CA ALA A 217 -10.61 -8.87 0.34
C ALA A 217 -9.22 -9.46 0.04
N ALA A 218 -8.33 -9.49 1.04
CA ALA A 218 -7.02 -10.09 0.92
C ALA A 218 -7.09 -11.61 0.68
N ASN A 219 -8.01 -12.30 1.36
CA ASN A 219 -8.24 -13.73 1.17
C ASN A 219 -8.68 -14.04 -0.27
N LEU A 220 -9.69 -13.32 -0.79
CA LEU A 220 -10.22 -13.55 -2.13
C LEU A 220 -9.18 -13.37 -3.24
N VAL A 221 -8.28 -12.39 -3.12
CA VAL A 221 -7.18 -12.27 -4.09
C VAL A 221 -6.07 -13.30 -3.83
N SER A 222 -5.90 -13.75 -2.60
CA SER A 222 -4.96 -14.84 -2.28
C SER A 222 -5.42 -16.13 -2.95
N ASP A 223 -6.71 -16.45 -2.85
CA ASP A 223 -7.34 -17.60 -3.51
C ASP A 223 -7.26 -17.49 -5.05
N ALA A 224 -7.27 -16.27 -5.58
CA ALA A 224 -7.03 -16.01 -7.00
C ALA A 224 -5.55 -16.16 -7.42
N GLY A 225 -4.63 -16.42 -6.49
CA GLY A 225 -3.22 -16.74 -6.77
C GLY A 225 -2.24 -15.55 -6.75
N TYR A 226 -2.63 -14.40 -6.22
CA TYR A 226 -1.74 -13.24 -6.11
C TYR A 226 -0.67 -13.41 -5.01
N ASP A 227 0.49 -12.74 -5.17
CA ASP A 227 1.39 -12.49 -4.05
C ASP A 227 0.71 -11.53 -3.07
N THR A 228 0.17 -12.07 -1.97
CA THR A 228 -0.56 -11.30 -0.97
C THR A 228 0.31 -10.94 0.23
N ARG A 229 0.21 -9.68 0.66
CA ARG A 229 0.97 -9.13 1.79
C ARG A 229 0.05 -8.45 2.78
N VAL A 230 0.41 -8.50 4.05
CA VAL A 230 -0.26 -7.76 5.12
C VAL A 230 0.67 -6.71 5.66
N ARG A 231 0.16 -5.49 5.84
CA ARG A 231 0.87 -4.40 6.52
C ARG A 231 0.09 -3.99 7.77
N ILE A 232 0.68 -4.22 8.93
CA ILE A 232 0.20 -3.73 10.22
C ILE A 232 1.06 -2.52 10.57
N ASP A 233 0.69 -1.37 10.00
CA ASP A 233 1.42 -0.12 10.13
C ASP A 233 0.45 1.06 10.07
N PRO A 234 0.27 1.83 11.16
CA PRO A 234 0.99 1.74 12.43
C PRO A 234 0.34 0.83 13.49
N ILE A 235 1.18 0.18 14.31
CA ILE A 235 0.82 -0.53 15.55
C ILE A 235 0.77 0.47 16.70
N PHE A 236 -0.38 0.55 17.38
CA PHE A 236 -0.56 1.46 18.51
C PHE A 236 -0.62 0.70 19.85
N PRO A 237 0.14 1.12 20.87
CA PRO A 237 0.17 0.49 22.18
C PRO A 237 -0.98 1.00 23.06
N ILE A 238 -2.21 0.92 22.56
CA ILE A 238 -3.40 1.18 23.36
C ILE A 238 -3.49 0.21 24.55
N LYS A 239 -4.31 0.51 25.55
CA LYS A 239 -4.59 -0.45 26.63
C LYS A 239 -4.98 -1.81 26.02
N ASP A 240 -4.42 -2.89 26.56
CA ASP A 240 -4.65 -4.27 26.12
C ASP A 240 -4.27 -4.56 24.65
N TRP A 241 -3.38 -3.76 24.04
CA TRP A 241 -2.96 -3.91 22.63
C TRP A 241 -2.55 -5.34 22.27
N ARG A 242 -1.85 -6.05 23.17
CA ARG A 242 -1.44 -7.45 22.93
C ARG A 242 -2.61 -8.38 22.64
N ILE A 243 -3.71 -8.24 23.37
CA ILE A 243 -4.91 -9.06 23.16
C ILE A 243 -5.49 -8.75 21.78
N TYR A 244 -5.66 -7.46 21.47
CA TYR A 244 -6.24 -7.03 20.20
C TYR A 244 -5.41 -7.43 18.98
N TYR A 245 -4.09 -7.27 19.04
CA TYR A 245 -3.20 -7.67 17.95
C TYR A 245 -3.00 -9.18 17.88
N GLY A 246 -3.02 -9.90 19.01
CA GLY A 246 -3.05 -11.36 19.02
C GLY A 246 -4.29 -11.91 18.31
N HIS A 247 -5.47 -11.37 18.61
CA HIS A 247 -6.71 -11.71 17.91
C HIS A 247 -6.66 -11.35 16.42
N LEU A 248 -6.07 -10.21 16.06
CA LEU A 248 -5.88 -9.82 14.66
C LEU A 248 -5.04 -10.86 13.90
N LEU A 249 -3.88 -11.25 14.45
CA LEU A 249 -3.01 -12.25 13.83
C LEU A 249 -3.73 -13.58 13.65
N ASN A 250 -4.44 -14.05 14.67
CA ASN A 250 -5.24 -15.28 14.58
C ASN A 250 -6.29 -15.19 13.46
N LYS A 251 -7.03 -14.08 13.38
CA LYS A 251 -8.02 -13.87 12.32
C LYS A 251 -7.39 -13.91 10.92
N ILE A 252 -6.26 -13.22 10.72
CA ILE A 252 -5.56 -13.19 9.44
C ILE A 252 -5.12 -14.60 9.05
N LEU A 253 -4.35 -15.27 9.91
CA LEU A 253 -3.77 -16.59 9.62
C LEU A 253 -4.82 -17.70 9.50
N SER A 254 -5.99 -17.54 10.14
CA SER A 254 -7.12 -18.46 9.96
C SER A 254 -7.82 -18.37 8.60
N LYS A 255 -7.61 -17.26 7.88
CA LYS A 255 -8.21 -17.01 6.56
C LYS A 255 -7.23 -17.32 5.45
N PHE A 256 -6.04 -16.74 5.50
CA PHE A 256 -5.00 -16.97 4.50
C PHE A 256 -3.61 -16.77 5.10
N THR A 257 -2.59 -17.32 4.43
CA THR A 257 -1.19 -17.12 4.82
C THR A 257 -0.55 -16.08 3.90
N PRO A 258 -0.33 -14.83 4.34
CA PRO A 258 0.33 -13.82 3.52
C PRO A 258 1.79 -14.18 3.24
N ASN A 259 2.28 -13.91 2.04
CA ASN A 259 3.68 -14.10 1.67
C ASN A 259 4.64 -13.19 2.47
N LYS A 260 4.14 -12.05 2.97
CA LYS A 260 4.91 -11.15 3.82
C LYS A 260 4.01 -10.40 4.79
N ILE A 261 4.46 -10.29 6.05
CA ILE A 261 3.87 -9.41 7.06
C ILE A 261 4.84 -8.25 7.33
N ILE A 262 4.35 -7.03 7.15
CA ILE A 262 5.11 -5.79 7.31
C ILE A 262 4.59 -5.08 8.56
N LEU A 263 5.45 -4.87 9.54
CA LEU A 263 5.12 -4.22 10.81
C LEU A 263 5.68 -2.80 10.83
N GLY A 264 4.97 -1.87 11.45
CA GLY A 264 5.45 -0.50 11.66
C GLY A 264 4.76 0.14 12.86
N THR A 265 5.45 1.05 13.55
CA THR A 265 4.86 1.87 14.62
C THR A 265 4.57 3.27 14.06
N PRO A 266 3.73 4.09 14.73
CA PRO A 266 3.42 5.42 14.22
C PRO A 266 4.67 6.30 14.16
N ARG A 267 4.63 7.28 13.24
CA ARG A 267 5.65 8.32 13.10
C ARG A 267 4.98 9.67 13.28
N GLY A 268 5.43 10.45 14.25
CA GLY A 268 4.91 11.78 14.53
C GLY A 268 5.61 12.81 13.65
N LEU A 269 5.24 12.85 12.37
CA LEU A 269 5.74 13.86 11.44
C LEU A 269 5.07 15.20 11.74
N TRP A 270 5.84 16.29 11.80
CA TRP A 270 5.32 17.57 12.27
C TRP A 270 4.16 18.09 11.39
N LYS A 271 4.30 17.97 10.06
CA LYS A 271 3.23 18.39 9.13
C LYS A 271 2.00 17.52 9.29
N THR A 272 2.17 16.23 9.55
CA THR A 272 1.05 15.31 9.76
C THR A 272 0.25 15.73 10.98
N ILE A 273 0.91 16.01 12.10
CA ILE A 273 0.24 16.46 13.34
C ILE A 273 -0.43 17.81 13.12
N LYS A 274 0.26 18.77 12.49
CA LYS A 274 -0.29 20.10 12.16
C LYS A 274 -1.58 20.00 11.34
N TYR A 275 -1.54 19.31 10.20
CA TYR A 275 -2.69 19.22 9.30
C TYR A 275 -3.78 18.25 9.79
N ALA A 276 -3.45 17.33 10.71
CA ALA A 276 -4.46 16.57 11.44
C ALA A 276 -5.24 17.47 12.40
N LYS A 277 -4.55 18.36 13.14
CA LYS A 277 -5.17 19.36 14.01
C LYS A 277 -6.08 20.32 13.25
N GLU A 278 -5.60 20.88 12.13
CA GLU A 278 -6.38 21.78 11.27
C GLU A 278 -7.64 21.11 10.68
N ALA A 279 -7.60 19.80 10.45
CA ALA A 279 -8.74 19.02 9.97
C ALA A 279 -9.66 18.53 11.10
N ASN A 280 -9.45 18.97 12.35
CA ASN A 280 -10.18 18.51 13.53
C ASN A 280 -10.20 16.97 13.67
N ALA A 281 -9.11 16.31 13.26
CA ALA A 281 -8.93 14.88 13.45
C ALA A 281 -8.60 14.57 14.91
N ASP A 282 -8.91 13.37 15.35
CA ASP A 282 -8.51 12.87 16.66
C ASP A 282 -6.96 12.81 16.75
N LEU A 283 -6.38 13.40 17.79
CA LEU A 283 -4.94 13.46 18.02
C LEU A 283 -4.48 12.58 19.19
N GLU A 284 -5.36 11.79 19.82
CA GLU A 284 -5.00 10.90 20.93
C GLU A 284 -3.87 9.94 20.57
N TRP A 285 -3.77 9.53 19.30
CA TRP A 285 -2.67 8.70 18.81
C TRP A 285 -1.27 9.32 18.97
N THR A 286 -1.17 10.63 19.20
CA THR A 286 0.12 11.32 19.40
C THR A 286 0.67 11.15 20.83
N GLN A 287 -0.15 10.72 21.79
CA GLN A 287 0.24 10.56 23.19
C GLN A 287 1.33 9.48 23.39
N PHE A 288 1.50 8.58 22.42
CA PHE A 288 2.45 7.46 22.51
C PHE A 288 3.88 7.84 22.12
N PHE A 289 4.11 9.06 21.63
CA PHE A 289 5.45 9.49 21.25
C PHE A 289 6.30 9.85 22.47
N ALA A 290 7.53 9.35 22.49
CA ALA A 290 8.49 9.55 23.59
C ALA A 290 9.89 9.96 23.10
N GLU A 291 10.22 9.69 21.84
CA GLU A 291 11.54 9.92 21.27
C GLU A 291 11.46 10.65 19.93
N ASP A 292 12.51 11.37 19.57
CA ASP A 292 12.71 11.92 18.23
C ASP A 292 13.58 10.98 17.38
N SER A 293 13.33 10.97 16.08
CA SER A 293 14.18 10.32 15.08
C SER A 293 14.33 11.22 13.86
N SER A 294 15.25 10.89 12.97
CA SER A 294 15.42 11.57 11.68
C SER A 294 14.18 11.50 10.77
N TRP A 295 13.20 10.64 11.11
CA TRP A 295 11.94 10.47 10.39
C TRP A 295 10.72 10.75 11.27
N GLY A 296 10.83 11.79 12.10
CA GLY A 296 9.80 12.27 13.02
C GLY A 296 9.79 11.54 14.36
N LYS A 297 8.76 11.81 15.17
CA LYS A 297 8.66 11.24 16.53
C LYS A 297 8.35 9.74 16.50
N LYS A 298 8.87 9.00 17.47
CA LYS A 298 8.65 7.56 17.67
C LYS A 298 8.25 7.26 19.11
N LEU A 299 7.70 6.08 19.31
CA LEU A 299 7.54 5.47 20.63
C LEU A 299 8.92 5.21 21.25
N ALA A 300 8.96 5.09 22.58
CA ALA A 300 10.15 4.68 23.31
C ALA A 300 10.77 3.40 22.70
N PHE A 301 12.10 3.34 22.63
CA PHE A 301 12.83 2.26 21.99
C PHE A 301 12.45 0.89 22.57
N GLU A 302 12.45 0.76 23.89
CA GLU A 302 12.11 -0.52 24.55
C GLU A 302 10.66 -0.94 24.28
N LEU A 303 9.72 0.00 24.23
CA LEU A 303 8.33 -0.28 23.88
C LEU A 303 8.20 -0.75 22.41
N ARG A 304 8.93 -0.13 21.48
CA ARG A 304 8.96 -0.60 20.08
C ARG A 304 9.54 -2.00 19.98
N LYS A 305 10.64 -2.28 20.69
CA LYS A 305 11.28 -3.60 20.73
C LYS A 305 10.33 -4.65 21.30
N GLU A 306 9.64 -4.33 22.38
CA GLU A 306 8.61 -5.17 23.01
C GLU A 306 7.45 -5.46 22.05
N ILE A 307 6.94 -4.44 21.35
CA ILE A 307 5.92 -4.59 20.30
C ILE A 307 6.39 -5.57 19.24
N TYR A 308 7.55 -5.33 18.62
CA TYR A 308 8.01 -6.18 17.53
C TYR A 308 8.28 -7.61 18.01
N THR A 309 8.89 -7.78 19.18
CA THR A 309 9.14 -9.10 19.79
C THR A 309 7.83 -9.87 19.99
N PHE A 310 6.78 -9.22 20.51
CA PHE A 310 5.46 -9.85 20.63
C PHE A 310 4.92 -10.38 19.28
N PHE A 311 5.02 -9.60 18.21
CA PHE A 311 4.59 -10.05 16.88
C PHE A 311 5.45 -11.19 16.36
N TYR A 312 6.78 -11.13 16.53
CA TYR A 312 7.68 -12.21 16.15
C TYR A 312 7.32 -13.51 16.87
N ASP A 313 7.19 -13.48 18.19
CA ASP A 313 6.91 -14.67 19.00
C ASP A 313 5.56 -15.28 18.62
N LYS A 314 4.52 -14.45 18.44
CA LYS A 314 3.19 -14.92 18.04
C LYS A 314 3.19 -15.53 16.63
N LEU A 315 3.83 -14.88 15.67
CA LEU A 315 3.89 -15.36 14.29
C LEU A 315 4.72 -16.65 14.18
N VAL A 316 5.90 -16.69 14.80
CA VAL A 316 6.77 -17.88 14.79
C VAL A 316 6.10 -19.06 15.50
N SER A 317 5.44 -18.82 16.64
CA SER A 317 4.69 -19.87 17.36
C SER A 317 3.52 -20.43 16.53
N ALA A 318 2.97 -19.62 15.61
CA ALA A 318 1.95 -20.05 14.65
C ALA A 318 2.54 -20.70 13.37
N GLY A 319 3.85 -20.96 13.33
CA GLY A 319 4.53 -21.55 12.18
C GLY A 319 4.84 -20.56 11.04
N TYR A 320 4.65 -19.26 11.24
CA TYR A 320 4.96 -18.25 10.22
C TYR A 320 6.48 -17.97 10.15
N PRO A 321 7.12 -18.06 8.97
CA PRO A 321 8.57 -17.90 8.87
C PRO A 321 9.05 -16.50 9.26
N LYS A 322 10.02 -16.41 10.17
CA LYS A 322 10.64 -15.13 10.58
C LYS A 322 11.19 -14.34 9.39
N SER A 323 11.69 -15.02 8.35
CA SER A 323 12.21 -14.40 7.11
C SER A 323 11.14 -13.68 6.27
N LYS A 324 9.85 -13.97 6.51
CA LYS A 324 8.71 -13.30 5.85
C LYS A 324 8.16 -12.13 6.66
N ILE A 325 8.81 -11.75 7.76
CA ILE A 325 8.45 -10.58 8.57
C ILE A 325 9.44 -9.44 8.27
N SER A 326 8.94 -8.22 8.13
CA SER A 326 9.77 -7.03 7.86
C SER A 326 9.27 -5.81 8.63
N LEU A 327 10.15 -4.85 8.90
CA LEU A 327 9.80 -3.59 9.58
C LEU A 327 9.79 -2.41 8.60
N CYS A 328 8.75 -1.60 8.63
CA CYS A 328 8.57 -0.43 7.77
C CYS A 328 9.13 0.83 8.42
N LYS A 329 10.00 1.55 7.70
CA LYS A 329 10.50 2.90 8.08
C LYS A 329 10.98 2.95 9.55
N GLU A 330 11.72 1.91 9.96
CA GLU A 330 12.25 1.73 11.31
C GLU A 330 13.77 1.97 11.37
N THR A 331 14.30 2.38 12.53
CA THR A 331 15.72 2.74 12.68
C THR A 331 16.63 1.54 12.48
N VAL A 332 17.82 1.79 11.92
CA VAL A 332 18.87 0.76 11.77
C VAL A 332 19.24 0.16 13.13
N THR A 333 19.21 0.96 14.20
CA THR A 333 19.45 0.51 15.58
C THR A 333 18.42 -0.51 16.05
N MET A 334 17.13 -0.31 15.74
CA MET A 334 16.07 -1.26 16.08
C MET A 334 16.20 -2.57 15.29
N TRP A 335 16.54 -2.49 14.00
CA TRP A 335 16.84 -3.68 13.18
C TRP A 335 17.97 -4.52 13.77
N LYS A 336 19.07 -3.87 14.19
CA LYS A 336 20.20 -4.54 14.86
C LYS A 336 19.78 -5.17 16.19
N ALA A 337 19.00 -4.45 17.01
CA ALA A 337 18.56 -4.94 18.32
C ALA A 337 17.63 -6.17 18.24
N LEU A 338 16.90 -6.33 17.13
CA LEU A 338 16.04 -7.49 16.85
C LEU A 338 16.77 -8.62 16.09
N GLY A 339 18.06 -8.44 15.78
CA GLY A 339 18.87 -9.40 15.03
C GLY A 339 18.36 -9.63 13.61
N LEU A 340 17.82 -8.59 12.96
CA LEU A 340 17.24 -8.69 11.62
C LEU A 340 18.26 -8.36 10.53
N HIS A 341 18.20 -9.09 9.42
CA HIS A 341 19.03 -8.82 8.26
C HIS A 341 18.54 -7.57 7.52
N LEU A 342 19.42 -6.58 7.37
CA LEU A 342 19.17 -5.32 6.68
C LEU A 342 19.98 -5.28 5.38
N THR A 343 19.29 -5.06 4.26
CA THR A 343 19.95 -4.69 3.00
C THR A 343 19.95 -3.16 2.85
N LEU A 344 21.11 -2.53 3.05
CA LEU A 344 21.27 -1.08 2.93
C LEU A 344 20.94 -0.61 1.50
N GLY A 345 20.28 0.55 1.40
CA GLY A 345 19.88 1.14 0.12
C GLY A 345 18.67 0.48 -0.57
N GLN A 346 18.11 -0.60 -0.02
CA GLN A 346 16.91 -1.27 -0.54
C GLN A 346 15.73 -1.20 0.43
N CYS A 347 14.51 -1.25 -0.10
CA CYS A 347 13.31 -1.36 0.72
C CYS A 347 13.14 -2.79 1.27
N ASN A 348 13.43 -3.00 2.55
CA ASN A 348 13.32 -4.32 3.20
C ASN A 348 11.88 -4.88 3.24
N CYS A 349 10.86 -4.03 3.08
CA CYS A 349 9.47 -4.47 2.94
C CYS A 349 9.22 -5.17 1.59
N TYR A 350 9.98 -4.82 0.57
CA TYR A 350 9.75 -5.25 -0.81
C TYR A 350 10.57 -6.49 -1.17
N GLY A 351 11.63 -6.76 -0.39
CA GLY A 351 12.54 -7.88 -0.60
C GLY A 351 13.74 -7.47 -1.45
N ALA A 352 14.72 -8.37 -1.57
CA ALA A 352 15.86 -8.17 -2.46
C ALA A 352 15.38 -8.06 -3.92
N LYS A 353 16.13 -7.33 -4.75
CA LYS A 353 15.83 -7.08 -6.18
C LYS A 353 15.63 -8.34 -7.04
N ASN A 354 15.87 -9.53 -6.52
CA ASN A 354 15.65 -10.80 -7.21
C ASN A 354 14.19 -11.23 -7.05
N LEU A 355 13.28 -10.55 -7.75
CA LEU A 355 11.90 -10.98 -7.93
C LEU A 355 11.83 -12.05 -9.03
N ASN A 356 12.60 -13.13 -8.88
CA ASN A 356 12.48 -14.32 -9.74
C ASN A 356 11.32 -15.19 -9.26
#